data_AF-A0A6V7KS14-F1
#
_entry.id   AF-A0A6V7KS14-F1
#
_cell.length_a   1.000
_cell.length_b   1.000
_cell.length_c   1.000
_cell.angle_alpha   90.00
_cell.angle_beta   90.00
_cell.angle_gamma   90.00
#
_symmetry.space_group_name_H-M   'P 1'
#
loop_
_entity.id
_entity.type
_entity.pdbx_description
1 polymer ?
#
loop_
_entity_poly.entity_id
_entity_poly.type
_entity_poly.pdbx_seq_one_letter_code
_entity_poly.pdbx_strand_id
1 'polypeptide(L)'
;AYSFHMNGEGQLQPVPFPTDALVAPGIPRHARQINTLTHGEVVCAVTISNPTKYVYTGGKGCVKVWDIGQSSGGGGAKPVSQLDCLQPDNYIRSVKLLPDGRTLIVGGEASQLSIWDLASPTPRIKAELTSSAPACYALAISPDSKVCFSCCSDGNIAVWDLQNQSLVRQFQ
;
A
#
# COMPACT_ATOMS: atom_id res chain seq x y z
N ALA A 1 1.67 22.81 -18.98
CA ALA A 1 2.30 22.34 -17.73
C ALA A 1 3.28 23.40 -17.28
N TYR A 2 3.21 23.83 -16.03
CA TYR A 2 4.16 24.79 -15.47
C TYR A 2 5.06 24.02 -14.52
N SER A 3 6.36 24.03 -14.79
CA SER A 3 7.39 23.45 -13.92
C SER A 3 8.47 24.50 -13.73
N PHE A 4 8.99 24.59 -12.51
CA PHE A 4 10.03 25.53 -12.12
C PHE A 4 11.17 24.77 -11.46
N HIS A 5 12.39 25.16 -11.80
CA HIS A 5 13.60 24.72 -11.14
C HIS A 5 14.10 25.85 -10.23
N MET A 6 14.39 25.52 -8.97
CA MET A 6 15.03 26.43 -8.04
C MET A 6 16.55 26.27 -8.22
N ASN A 7 17.22 27.31 -8.69
CA ASN A 7 18.68 27.27 -8.84
C ASN A 7 19.37 27.33 -7.46
N GLY A 8 20.70 27.16 -7.44
CA GLY A 8 21.50 27.21 -6.20
C GLY A 8 21.48 28.57 -5.49
N GLU A 9 20.93 29.61 -6.12
CA GLU A 9 20.76 30.95 -5.56
C GLU A 9 19.34 31.18 -5.00
N GLY A 10 18.48 30.14 -5.01
CA GLY A 10 17.11 30.21 -4.52
C GLY A 10 16.13 30.88 -5.48
N GLN A 11 16.55 31.17 -6.71
CA GLN A 11 15.68 31.78 -7.72
C GLN A 11 14.88 30.71 -8.47
N LEU A 12 13.57 30.95 -8.62
CA LEU A 12 12.69 30.13 -9.45
C LEU A 12 12.86 30.48 -10.93
N GLN A 13 13.18 29.49 -11.75
CA GLN A 13 13.27 29.61 -13.20
C GLN A 13 12.35 28.60 -13.89
N PRO A 14 11.60 28.97 -14.93
CA PRO A 14 10.81 28.01 -15.70
C PRO A 14 11.69 26.92 -16.29
N VAL A 15 11.25 25.65 -16.20
CA VAL A 15 12.00 24.52 -16.78
C VAL A 15 11.81 24.51 -18.30
N PRO A 16 12.89 24.61 -19.11
CA PRO A 16 12.80 24.35 -20.54
C PRO A 16 12.68 22.85 -20.76
N PHE A 17 11.48 22.38 -21.15
CA PHE A 17 11.28 20.96 -21.40
C PHE A 17 12.03 20.50 -22.65
N PRO A 18 12.79 19.39 -22.57
CA PRO A 18 13.37 18.78 -23.76
C PRO A 18 12.27 18.21 -24.66
N THR A 19 12.60 17.93 -25.93
CA THR A 19 11.63 17.50 -26.95
C THR A 19 10.95 16.17 -26.62
N ASP A 20 11.57 15.35 -25.79
CA ASP A 20 11.12 14.04 -25.36
C ASP A 20 10.34 14.08 -24.02
N ALA A 21 10.23 15.25 -23.37
CA ALA A 21 9.61 15.38 -22.04
C ALA A 21 8.17 14.87 -21.95
N LEU A 22 7.41 14.99 -23.05
CA LEU A 22 6.01 14.57 -23.12
C LEU A 22 5.78 13.39 -24.05
N VAL A 23 6.76 13.05 -24.89
CA VAL A 23 6.63 12.04 -25.94
C VAL A 23 7.96 11.32 -26.12
N ALA A 24 8.08 10.16 -25.48
CA ALA A 24 9.21 9.25 -25.63
C ALA A 24 8.76 7.79 -25.42
N PRO A 25 9.56 6.79 -25.83
CA PRO A 25 9.29 5.39 -25.47
C PRO A 25 9.13 5.23 -23.95
N GLY A 26 8.04 4.59 -23.52
CA GLY A 26 7.72 4.38 -22.10
C GLY A 26 6.94 5.51 -21.42
N ILE A 27 6.73 6.66 -22.06
CA ILE A 27 5.92 7.76 -21.50
C ILE A 27 4.42 7.50 -21.74
N PRO A 28 3.58 7.49 -20.70
CA PRO A 28 2.13 7.29 -20.85
C PRO A 28 1.48 8.40 -21.68
N ARG A 29 0.60 8.04 -22.62
CA ARG A 29 -0.15 9.01 -23.46
C ARG A 29 -1.55 9.32 -22.93
N HIS A 30 -2.17 8.34 -22.29
CA HIS A 30 -3.48 8.46 -21.65
C HIS A 30 -3.60 7.40 -20.56
N ALA A 31 -4.46 7.64 -19.58
CA ALA A 31 -4.89 6.64 -18.61
C ALA A 31 -6.38 6.39 -18.84
N ARG A 32 -6.74 5.13 -19.13
CA ARG A 32 -8.14 4.72 -19.30
C ARG A 32 -8.62 4.03 -18.05
N GLN A 33 -9.73 4.49 -17.47
CA GLN A 33 -10.40 3.75 -16.41
C GLN A 33 -10.95 2.44 -16.99
N ILE A 34 -10.55 1.31 -16.39
CA ILE A 34 -10.98 -0.03 -16.82
C ILE A 34 -11.88 -0.74 -15.80
N ASN A 35 -11.76 -0.40 -14.52
CA ASN A 35 -12.50 -1.00 -13.42
C ASN A 35 -12.92 0.07 -12.39
N THR A 36 -14.02 -0.19 -11.70
CA THR A 36 -14.46 0.51 -10.49
C THR A 36 -14.65 -0.53 -9.40
N LEU A 37 -13.95 -0.38 -8.27
CA LEU A 37 -13.98 -1.32 -7.14
C LEU A 37 -14.77 -0.70 -5.98
N THR A 38 -16.04 -1.10 -5.82
CA THR A 38 -16.94 -0.50 -4.83
C THR A 38 -16.66 -1.04 -3.43
N HIS A 39 -15.64 -0.51 -2.75
CA HIS A 39 -15.30 -0.92 -1.38
C HIS A 39 -16.45 -0.60 -0.40
N GLY A 40 -17.13 0.54 -0.58
CA GLY A 40 -18.21 1.00 0.31
C GLY A 40 -17.75 1.92 1.44
N GLU A 41 -16.44 2.07 1.62
CA GLU A 41 -15.81 2.98 2.57
C GLU A 41 -14.75 3.83 1.84
N VAL A 42 -14.27 4.89 2.49
CA VAL A 42 -13.11 5.64 1.98
C VAL A 42 -11.91 4.69 1.90
N VAL A 43 -11.31 4.59 0.71
CA VAL A 43 -10.14 3.74 0.45
C VAL A 43 -8.87 4.56 0.69
N CYS A 44 -8.22 4.32 1.82
CA CYS A 44 -7.02 5.04 2.24
C CYS A 44 -5.73 4.35 1.78
N ALA A 45 -5.79 3.06 1.44
CA ALA A 45 -4.64 2.28 0.99
C ALA A 45 -5.01 1.39 -0.20
N VAL A 46 -4.11 1.30 -1.18
CA VAL A 46 -4.21 0.35 -2.30
C VAL A 46 -2.87 -0.32 -2.58
N THR A 47 -2.89 -1.60 -2.92
CA THR A 47 -1.74 -2.29 -3.50
C THR A 47 -2.20 -3.29 -4.56
N ILE A 48 -1.31 -3.65 -5.48
CA ILE A 48 -1.57 -4.59 -6.59
C ILE A 48 -0.62 -5.77 -6.50
N SER A 49 -1.08 -6.97 -6.84
CA SER A 49 -0.23 -8.16 -6.89
C SER A 49 0.75 -8.10 -8.06
N ASN A 50 1.86 -8.84 -7.93
CA ASN A 50 2.76 -9.14 -9.04
C ASN A 50 2.87 -10.68 -9.17
N PRO A 51 2.42 -11.30 -10.28
CA PRO A 51 1.84 -10.67 -11.48
C PRO A 51 0.52 -9.96 -11.22
N THR A 52 0.18 -8.98 -12.07
CA THR A 52 -1.02 -8.15 -11.96
C THR A 52 -2.29 -8.97 -12.13
N LYS A 53 -2.92 -9.34 -11.01
CA LYS A 53 -4.17 -10.13 -10.98
C LYS A 53 -5.11 -9.66 -9.87
N TYR A 54 -4.58 -9.38 -8.70
CA TYR A 54 -5.35 -8.94 -7.55
C TYR A 54 -5.06 -7.50 -7.18
N VAL A 55 -6.11 -6.75 -6.83
CA VAL A 55 -6.01 -5.46 -6.16
C VAL A 55 -6.45 -5.65 -4.71
N TYR A 56 -5.79 -4.95 -3.79
CA TYR A 56 -6.12 -4.91 -2.37
C TYR A 56 -6.49 -3.48 -2.04
N THR A 57 -7.69 -3.26 -1.50
CA THR A 57 -8.15 -1.93 -1.08
C THR A 57 -8.40 -1.94 0.42
N GLY A 58 -7.70 -1.07 1.15
CA GLY A 58 -7.86 -0.87 2.59
C GLY A 58 -8.84 0.26 2.86
N GLY A 59 -9.92 -0.05 3.57
CA GLY A 59 -10.93 0.90 3.99
C GLY A 59 -11.04 0.95 5.51
N LYS A 60 -12.27 1.11 6.01
CA LYS A 60 -12.56 1.08 7.44
C LYS A 60 -12.58 -0.37 7.94
N GLY A 61 -11.74 -0.71 8.92
CA GLY A 61 -11.63 -2.03 9.56
C GLY A 61 -11.04 -3.17 8.72
N CYS A 62 -11.16 -3.13 7.39
CA CYS A 62 -10.86 -4.27 6.53
C CYS A 62 -10.07 -3.93 5.26
N VAL A 63 -9.44 -4.97 4.70
CA VAL A 63 -8.89 -4.97 3.35
C VAL A 63 -9.75 -5.89 2.47
N LYS A 64 -10.22 -5.36 1.33
CA LYS A 64 -10.95 -6.15 0.31
C LYS A 64 -10.02 -6.52 -0.83
N VAL A 65 -10.11 -7.76 -1.31
CA VAL A 65 -9.32 -8.31 -2.42
C VAL A 65 -10.19 -8.45 -3.65
N TRP A 66 -9.70 -8.01 -4.81
CA TRP A 66 -10.45 -7.97 -6.07
C TRP A 66 -9.65 -8.68 -7.15
N ASP A 67 -10.24 -9.66 -7.83
CA ASP A 67 -9.66 -10.22 -9.06
C ASP A 67 -9.98 -9.28 -10.23
N ILE A 68 -8.95 -8.62 -10.78
CA ILE A 68 -9.08 -7.70 -11.91
C ILE A 68 -8.82 -8.38 -13.26
N GLY A 69 -8.46 -9.67 -13.27
CA GLY A 69 -8.22 -10.43 -14.50
C GLY A 69 -9.51 -10.92 -15.16
N GLN A 70 -10.61 -11.06 -14.40
CA GLN A 70 -11.89 -11.58 -14.88
C GLN A 70 -12.90 -10.50 -15.31
N SER A 71 -12.51 -9.22 -15.29
CA SER A 71 -13.44 -8.11 -15.54
C SER A 71 -13.73 -7.94 -17.04
N SER A 72 -14.63 -8.78 -17.57
CA SER A 72 -15.22 -8.63 -18.91
C SER A 72 -16.62 -8.04 -18.79
N GLY A 73 -16.70 -6.72 -18.63
CA GLY A 73 -17.90 -5.94 -18.94
C GLY A 73 -18.76 -5.49 -17.75
N GLY A 74 -18.79 -4.17 -17.54
CA GLY A 74 -19.93 -3.36 -17.08
C GLY A 74 -20.49 -3.56 -15.66
N GLY A 75 -20.40 -4.75 -15.08
CA GLY A 75 -20.85 -5.06 -13.73
C GLY A 75 -19.79 -4.68 -12.70
N GLY A 76 -20.20 -4.03 -11.61
CA GLY A 76 -19.29 -3.72 -10.50
C GLY A 76 -18.61 -5.00 -10.00
N ALA A 77 -17.28 -5.00 -9.95
CA ALA A 77 -16.52 -6.15 -9.46
C ALA A 77 -16.91 -6.41 -8.00
N LYS A 78 -17.12 -7.67 -7.63
CA LYS A 78 -17.28 -8.08 -6.23
C LYS A 78 -15.92 -8.47 -5.65
N PRO A 79 -15.66 -8.21 -4.36
CA PRO A 79 -14.44 -8.69 -3.74
C PRO A 79 -14.45 -10.23 -3.68
N VAL A 80 -13.32 -10.85 -3.99
CA VAL A 80 -13.12 -12.31 -3.89
C VAL A 80 -12.75 -12.74 -2.46
N SER A 81 -12.29 -11.80 -1.63
CA SER A 81 -11.98 -12.02 -0.21
C SER A 81 -12.04 -10.71 0.55
N GLN A 82 -12.26 -10.80 1.87
CA GLN A 82 -12.17 -9.69 2.82
C GLN A 82 -11.32 -10.14 4.01
N LEU A 83 -10.41 -9.27 4.44
CA LEU A 83 -9.51 -9.45 5.56
C LEU A 83 -9.91 -8.43 6.63
N ASP A 84 -10.48 -8.90 7.73
CA ASP A 84 -10.85 -8.04 8.87
C ASP A 84 -9.62 -7.83 9.75
N CYS A 85 -8.96 -6.68 9.58
CA CYS A 85 -7.61 -6.46 10.07
C CYS A 85 -7.56 -5.67 11.38
N LEU A 86 -8.47 -4.71 11.54
CA LEU A 86 -8.53 -3.80 12.68
C LEU A 86 -9.95 -3.79 13.26
N GLN A 87 -10.13 -3.10 14.38
CA GLN A 87 -11.47 -2.79 14.85
C GLN A 87 -12.28 -2.08 13.75
N PRO A 88 -13.59 -2.35 13.63
CA PRO A 88 -14.41 -1.85 12.52
C PRO A 88 -14.41 -0.34 12.36
N ASP A 89 -14.03 0.43 13.39
CA ASP A 89 -14.01 1.88 13.37
C ASP A 89 -12.70 2.52 12.88
N ASN A 90 -11.62 1.75 12.78
CA ASN A 90 -10.29 2.28 12.48
C ASN A 90 -9.95 2.14 10.99
N TYR A 91 -9.39 3.18 10.37
CA TYR A 91 -8.99 3.09 8.96
C TYR A 91 -7.68 2.35 8.77
N ILE A 92 -7.63 1.51 7.74
CA ILE A 92 -6.37 1.02 7.16
C ILE A 92 -5.66 2.18 6.47
N ARG A 93 -4.39 2.43 6.82
CA ARG A 93 -3.61 3.54 6.25
C ARG A 93 -2.52 3.06 5.31
N SER A 94 -2.07 1.81 5.44
CA SER A 94 -1.09 1.23 4.54
C SER A 94 -1.25 -0.27 4.41
N VAL A 95 -1.02 -0.76 3.20
CA VAL A 95 -1.02 -2.18 2.86
C VAL A 95 0.19 -2.46 1.97
N LYS A 96 0.98 -3.47 2.30
CA LYS A 96 2.14 -3.88 1.50
C LYS A 96 2.16 -5.39 1.29
N LEU A 97 2.32 -5.80 0.04
CA LEU A 97 2.64 -7.17 -0.32
C LEU A 97 4.14 -7.40 -0.23
N LEU A 98 4.55 -8.57 0.25
CA LEU A 98 5.90 -9.04 0.01
C LEU A 98 6.09 -9.40 -1.47
N PRO A 99 7.32 -9.33 -2.00
CA PRO A 99 7.65 -9.71 -3.39
C PRO A 99 7.21 -11.13 -3.79
N ASP A 100 7.07 -12.06 -2.84
CA ASP A 100 6.56 -13.41 -3.10
C ASP A 100 5.06 -13.46 -3.41
N GLY A 101 4.33 -12.37 -3.18
CA GLY A 101 2.87 -12.27 -3.34
C GLY A 101 2.06 -13.09 -2.33
N ARG A 102 2.70 -13.73 -1.35
CA ARG A 102 2.10 -14.65 -0.40
C ARG A 102 1.89 -14.06 0.98
N THR A 103 2.48 -12.90 1.26
CA THR A 103 2.33 -12.23 2.55
C THR A 103 1.87 -10.79 2.35
N LEU A 104 0.85 -10.38 3.11
CA LEU A 104 0.36 -9.00 3.17
C LEU A 104 0.59 -8.44 4.57
N ILE A 105 1.10 -7.21 4.66
CA ILE A 105 1.22 -6.49 5.92
C ILE A 105 0.28 -5.29 5.87
N VAL A 106 -0.52 -5.14 6.92
CA VAL A 106 -1.57 -4.13 7.02
C VAL A 106 -1.32 -3.30 8.26
N GLY A 107 -1.31 -1.97 8.10
CA GLY A 107 -1.18 -0.99 9.17
C GLY A 107 -2.23 0.10 9.05
N GLY A 108 -2.63 0.68 10.17
CA GLY A 108 -3.65 1.71 10.18
C GLY A 108 -3.79 2.43 11.51
N GLU A 109 -4.99 2.89 11.81
CA GLU A 109 -5.34 3.62 13.04
C GLU A 109 -5.47 2.67 14.24
N ALA A 110 -4.44 1.86 14.46
CA ALA A 110 -4.30 0.96 15.60
C ALA A 110 -2.82 0.78 15.93
N SER A 111 -2.55 0.37 17.16
CA SER A 111 -1.19 0.04 17.61
C SER A 111 -0.66 -1.28 17.05
N GLN A 112 -1.50 -2.05 16.36
CA GLN A 112 -1.15 -3.35 15.81
C GLN A 112 -1.03 -3.29 14.29
N LEU A 113 0.02 -3.93 13.76
CA LEU A 113 0.12 -4.29 12.35
C LEU A 113 -0.28 -5.76 12.22
N SER A 114 -1.14 -6.10 11.26
CA SER A 114 -1.47 -7.50 10.97
C SER A 114 -0.66 -8.02 9.78
N ILE A 115 -0.11 -9.22 9.92
CA ILE A 115 0.55 -9.97 8.86
C ILE A 115 -0.39 -11.08 8.43
N TRP A 116 -0.71 -11.13 7.14
CA TRP A 116 -1.62 -12.10 6.55
C TRP A 116 -0.89 -13.05 5.62
N ASP A 117 -1.20 -14.33 5.74
CA ASP A 117 -0.81 -15.38 4.80
C ASP A 117 -1.87 -15.47 3.68
N LEU A 118 -1.41 -15.30 2.45
CA LEU A 118 -2.18 -15.35 1.21
C LEU A 118 -1.86 -16.61 0.37
N ALA A 119 -1.02 -17.53 0.87
CA ALA A 119 -0.67 -18.74 0.14
C ALA A 119 -1.83 -19.75 0.08
N SER A 120 -2.78 -19.65 1.02
CA SER A 120 -3.99 -20.47 1.04
C SER A 120 -5.14 -19.76 0.30
N PRO A 121 -6.11 -20.50 -0.29
CA PRO A 121 -7.28 -19.90 -0.93
C PRO A 121 -8.08 -18.97 -0.02
N THR A 122 -8.03 -19.24 1.29
CA THR A 122 -8.60 -18.39 2.32
C THR A 122 -7.48 -17.66 3.05
N PRO A 123 -7.36 -16.33 2.91
CA PRO A 123 -6.41 -15.52 3.67
C PRO A 123 -6.60 -15.68 5.18
N ARG A 124 -5.50 -15.74 5.93
CA ARG A 124 -5.53 -15.83 7.40
C ARG A 124 -4.47 -14.97 8.05
N ILE A 125 -4.71 -14.55 9.28
CA ILE A 125 -3.71 -13.86 10.10
C ILE A 125 -2.58 -14.85 10.43
N LYS A 126 -1.34 -14.47 10.09
CA LYS A 126 -0.11 -15.19 10.40
C LYS A 126 0.52 -14.69 11.70
N ALA A 127 0.48 -13.37 11.93
CA ALA A 127 1.05 -12.72 13.09
C ALA A 127 0.50 -11.31 13.28
N GLU A 128 0.67 -10.76 14.47
CA GLU A 128 0.40 -9.35 14.79
C GLU A 128 1.65 -8.73 15.40
N LEU A 129 2.00 -7.53 14.96
CA LEU A 129 3.13 -6.76 15.47
C LEU A 129 2.60 -5.58 16.27
N THR A 130 2.77 -5.61 17.59
CA THR A 130 2.23 -4.59 18.50
C THR A 130 3.28 -3.50 18.76
N SER A 131 2.99 -2.27 18.35
CA SER A 131 3.75 -1.07 18.64
C SER A 131 3.23 -0.38 19.91
N SER A 132 4.06 0.46 20.53
CA SER A 132 3.60 1.42 21.55
C SER A 132 2.86 2.62 20.95
N ALA A 133 3.09 2.92 19.67
CA ALA A 133 2.44 4.03 18.99
C ALA A 133 0.96 3.70 18.71
N PRO A 134 0.03 4.66 18.82
CA PRO A 134 -1.40 4.39 18.67
C PRO A 134 -1.83 4.15 17.21
N ALA A 135 -1.02 4.53 16.22
CA ALA A 135 -1.32 4.31 14.80
C ALA A 135 -0.05 4.17 13.94
N CYS A 136 -0.24 3.59 12.75
CA CYS A 136 0.72 3.48 11.67
C CYS A 136 0.15 4.15 10.41
N TYR A 137 0.88 5.12 9.85
CA TYR A 137 0.44 5.87 8.67
C TYR A 137 0.97 5.34 7.35
N ALA A 138 2.14 4.72 7.35
CA ALA A 138 2.77 4.19 6.14
C ALA A 138 3.65 2.99 6.46
N LEU A 139 3.77 2.08 5.50
CA LEU A 139 4.65 0.92 5.56
C LEU A 139 5.63 0.92 4.39
N ALA A 140 6.84 0.46 4.63
CA ALA A 140 7.81 0.09 3.60
C ALA A 140 8.41 -1.28 3.91
N ILE A 141 8.76 -2.04 2.88
CA ILE A 141 9.36 -3.38 3.00
C ILE A 141 10.76 -3.33 2.43
N SER A 142 11.72 -3.96 3.10
CA SER A 142 13.07 -4.10 2.59
C SER A 142 13.10 -4.93 1.30
N PRO A 143 14.02 -4.66 0.35
CA PRO A 143 14.11 -5.44 -0.89
C PRO A 143 14.34 -6.95 -0.67
N ASP A 144 15.02 -7.32 0.42
CA ASP A 144 15.23 -8.73 0.81
C ASP A 144 14.04 -9.37 1.53
N SER A 145 12.94 -8.64 1.73
CA SER A 145 11.68 -9.08 2.34
C SER A 145 11.78 -9.49 3.82
N LYS A 146 12.86 -9.12 4.51
CA LYS A 146 13.08 -9.50 5.92
C LYS A 146 12.60 -8.46 6.90
N VAL A 147 12.53 -7.20 6.48
CA VAL A 147 12.26 -6.07 7.37
C VAL A 147 11.07 -5.27 6.89
N CYS A 148 10.22 -4.87 7.83
CA CYS A 148 9.16 -3.90 7.61
C CYS A 148 9.43 -2.63 8.41
N PHE A 149 9.33 -1.48 7.75
CA PHE A 149 9.38 -0.16 8.35
C PHE A 149 7.95 0.37 8.51
N SER A 150 7.61 0.82 9.70
CA SER A 150 6.31 1.41 10.03
C SER A 150 6.50 2.85 10.48
N CYS A 151 5.86 3.78 9.76
CA CYS A 151 5.83 5.19 10.13
C CYS A 151 4.74 5.38 11.18
N CYS A 152 5.16 5.51 12.45
CA CYS A 152 4.29 5.61 13.59
C CYS A 152 3.75 7.03 13.79
N SER A 153 2.59 7.15 14.44
CA SER A 153 1.94 8.45 14.68
C SER A 153 2.65 9.33 15.71
N ASP A 154 3.57 8.77 16.49
CA ASP A 154 4.42 9.48 17.44
C ASP A 154 5.69 10.08 16.78
N GLY A 155 5.83 9.95 15.46
CA GLY A 155 6.96 10.44 14.68
C GLY A 155 8.09 9.41 14.50
N ASN A 156 8.07 8.31 15.24
CA ASN A 156 9.11 7.30 15.13
C ASN A 156 8.93 6.41 13.89
N ILE A 157 10.03 5.82 13.41
CA ILE A 157 9.98 4.71 12.43
C ILE A 157 10.32 3.42 13.16
N ALA A 158 9.33 2.55 13.34
CA ALA A 158 9.53 1.22 13.90
C ALA A 158 10.05 0.26 12.83
N VAL A 159 11.10 -0.50 13.15
CA VAL A 159 11.75 -1.47 12.27
C VAL A 159 11.47 -2.87 12.80
N TRP A 160 10.75 -3.65 12.01
CA TRP A 160 10.28 -4.98 12.38
C TRP A 160 11.03 -6.06 11.61
N ASP A 161 11.58 -7.05 12.32
CA ASP A 161 12.00 -8.31 11.73
C ASP A 161 10.75 -9.17 11.45
N LEU A 162 10.49 -9.47 10.19
CA LEU A 162 9.30 -10.20 9.74
C LEU A 162 9.38 -11.71 9.98
N GLN A 163 10.59 -12.27 10.09
CA GLN A 163 10.79 -13.68 10.37
C GLN A 163 10.55 -13.96 11.85
N ASN A 164 11.15 -13.15 12.71
CA ASN A 164 11.08 -13.30 14.17
C ASN A 164 9.91 -12.52 14.79
N GLN A 165 9.19 -11.72 14.01
CA GLN A 165 8.01 -10.95 14.42
C GLN A 165 8.33 -10.00 15.59
N SER A 166 9.49 -9.35 15.53
CA SER A 166 10.01 -8.55 16.64
C SER A 166 10.42 -7.15 16.19
N LEU A 167 10.28 -6.19 17.10
CA LEU A 167 10.81 -4.84 16.93
C LEU A 167 12.32 -4.88 17.14
N VAL A 168 13.10 -4.53 16.11
CA VAL A 168 14.58 -4.59 16.17
C VAL A 168 15.23 -3.22 16.26
N ARG A 169 14.53 -2.15 15.87
CA ARG A 169 15.02 -0.76 15.97
C ARG A 169 13.88 0.24 15.90
N GLN A 170 14.11 1.44 16.42
CA GLN A 170 13.30 2.63 16.17
C GLN A 170 14.20 3.78 15.70
N PHE A 171 13.77 4.53 14.68
CA PHE A 171 14.39 5.80 14.30
C PHE A 171 13.55 6.96 14.85
N GLN A 172 14.22 8.03 15.29
CA GLN A 172 13.64 9.27 15.79
C GLN A 172 13.94 10.42 14.83
#